data_AF-A0A5P9Q9Z8-F1
#
_entry.id   AF-A0A5P9Q9Z8-F1
#
_cell.length_a   1.000
_cell.length_b   1.000
_cell.length_c   1.000
_cell.angle_alpha   90.00
_cell.angle_beta   90.00
_cell.angle_gamma   90.00
#
_symmetry.space_group_name_H-M   'P 1'
#
loop_
_entity.id
_entity.type
_entity.pdbx_description
1 polymer ?
#
loop_
_entity_poly.entity_id
_entity_poly.type
_entity_poly.pdbx_seq_one_letter_code
_entity_poly.pdbx_strand_id
1 'polypeptide(L)'
;MPFADLKSRGVPTARRELIENIRAVCIERDVRQLELALSCGLDPTALSVRMLGEVAFEPDVIVDVAAALCVPVERLTEGLS
;
A
#
# COMPACT_ATOMS: atom_id res chain seq x y z
N MET A 1 8.25 16.27 2.65
CA MET A 1 9.27 15.56 1.85
C MET A 1 8.53 14.74 0.81
N PRO A 2 8.83 14.81 -0.49
CA PRO A 2 8.17 13.97 -1.47
C PRO A 2 8.58 12.51 -1.23
N PHE A 3 7.65 11.59 -1.42
CA PHE A 3 7.91 10.16 -1.34
C PHE A 3 9.05 9.80 -2.29
N ALA A 4 10.08 9.12 -1.77
CA ALA A 4 11.27 8.76 -2.54
C ALA A 4 10.89 7.97 -3.81
N ASP A 5 11.59 8.27 -4.91
CA ASP A 5 11.34 7.67 -6.22
C ASP A 5 11.59 6.15 -6.19
N LEU A 6 10.50 5.36 -6.15
CA LEU A 6 10.53 3.90 -6.09
C LEU A 6 11.22 3.28 -7.31
N LYS A 7 11.37 4.02 -8.42
CA LYS A 7 12.08 3.61 -9.65
C LYS A 7 13.58 3.44 -9.39
N SER A 8 14.17 4.34 -8.63
CA SER A 8 15.60 4.28 -8.28
C SER A 8 16.02 3.10 -7.38
N ARG A 9 15.07 2.45 -6.70
CA ARG A 9 15.33 1.43 -5.68
C ARG A 9 15.29 -0.04 -6.17
N GLY A 10 15.13 -0.27 -7.47
CA GLY A 10 15.04 -1.64 -8.02
C GLY A 10 13.79 -2.42 -7.60
N VAL A 11 12.77 -1.71 -7.09
CA VAL A 11 11.49 -2.30 -6.70
C VAL A 11 10.77 -2.81 -7.97
N PRO A 12 10.29 -4.08 -8.00
CA PRO A 12 9.53 -4.62 -9.11
C PRO A 12 8.34 -3.72 -9.50
N THR A 13 8.07 -3.58 -10.79
CA THR A 13 7.00 -2.69 -11.30
C THR A 13 5.66 -2.98 -10.65
N ALA A 14 5.27 -4.26 -10.56
CA ALA A 14 4.05 -4.67 -9.88
C ALA A 14 3.99 -4.24 -8.40
N ARG A 15 5.11 -4.30 -7.65
CA ARG A 15 5.13 -3.82 -6.27
C ARG A 15 4.93 -2.30 -6.20
N ARG A 16 5.53 -1.55 -7.13
CA ARG A 16 5.36 -0.10 -7.19
C ARG A 16 3.92 0.28 -7.49
N GLU A 17 3.31 -0.35 -8.48
CA GLU A 17 1.92 -0.10 -8.88
C GLU A 17 0.95 -0.41 -7.73
N LEU A 18 1.13 -1.52 -7.02
CA LEU A 18 0.33 -1.84 -5.84
C LEU A 18 0.42 -0.73 -4.77
N ILE A 19 1.64 -0.23 -4.50
CA ILE A 19 1.86 0.84 -3.52
C ILE A 19 1.16 2.13 -3.95
N GLU A 20 1.29 2.50 -5.23
CA GLU A 20 0.65 3.70 -5.77
C GLU A 20 -0.89 3.56 -5.75
N ASN A 21 -1.43 2.40 -6.07
CA ASN A 21 -2.88 2.12 -5.98
C ASN A 21 -3.38 2.26 -4.54
N ILE A 22 -2.67 1.67 -3.56
CA ILE A 22 -3.02 1.82 -2.13
C ILE A 22 -3.00 3.30 -1.73
N ARG A 23 -1.96 4.05 -2.11
CA ARG A 23 -1.86 5.49 -1.80
C ARG A 23 -2.99 6.29 -2.43
N ALA A 24 -3.32 6.02 -3.68
CA ALA A 24 -4.42 6.70 -4.38
C ALA A 24 -5.74 6.48 -3.65
N VAL A 25 -6.05 5.23 -3.27
CA VAL A 25 -7.27 4.91 -2.51
C VAL A 25 -7.26 5.55 -1.12
N CYS A 26 -6.12 5.56 -0.41
CA CYS A 26 -6.02 6.27 0.87
C CYS A 26 -6.37 7.76 0.73
N ILE A 27 -5.89 8.42 -0.34
CA ILE A 27 -6.19 9.82 -0.63
C ILE A 27 -7.67 10.01 -0.97
N GLU A 28 -8.24 9.15 -1.82
CA GLU A 28 -9.66 9.20 -2.19
C GLU A 28 -10.60 9.01 -0.99
N ARG A 29 -10.18 8.22 0.00
CA ARG A 29 -10.95 7.91 1.21
C ARG A 29 -10.63 8.82 2.40
N ASP A 30 -9.70 9.77 2.24
CA ASP A 30 -9.17 10.61 3.32
C ASP A 30 -8.62 9.80 4.52
N VAL A 31 -8.08 8.60 4.25
CA VAL A 31 -7.52 7.71 5.28
C VAL A 31 -6.03 7.99 5.43
N ARG A 32 -5.59 8.30 6.65
CA ARG A 32 -4.18 8.50 6.94
C ARG A 32 -3.47 7.15 7.05
N GLN A 33 -2.19 7.12 6.69
CA GLN A 33 -1.35 5.92 6.80
C GLN A 33 -1.36 5.33 8.24
N LEU A 34 -1.38 6.18 9.27
CA LEU A 34 -1.47 5.72 10.66
C LEU A 34 -2.80 5.01 10.94
N GLU A 35 -3.92 5.54 10.44
CA GLU A 35 -5.24 4.94 10.61
C GLU A 35 -5.33 3.62 9.84
N LEU A 36 -4.75 3.55 8.64
CA LEU A 36 -4.66 2.32 7.88
C LEU A 36 -3.87 1.25 8.64
N ALA A 37 -2.71 1.60 9.21
CA ALA A 37 -1.90 0.68 10.00
C ALA A 37 -2.71 0.12 11.19
N LEU A 38 -3.38 1.00 11.94
CA LEU A 38 -4.21 0.61 13.08
C LEU A 38 -5.38 -0.29 12.66
N SER A 39 -6.07 0.04 11.56
CA SER A 39 -7.19 -0.76 11.04
C SER A 39 -6.75 -2.15 10.56
N CYS A 40 -5.53 -2.28 10.06
CA CYS A 40 -4.97 -3.57 9.65
C CYS A 40 -4.28 -4.33 10.81
N GLY A 41 -4.27 -3.78 12.03
CA GLY A 41 -3.50 -4.35 13.14
C GLY A 41 -1.99 -4.39 12.91
N LEU A 42 -1.48 -3.54 12.00
CA LEU A 42 -0.07 -3.47 11.64
C LEU A 42 0.63 -2.38 12.44
N ASP A 43 1.90 -2.64 12.72
CA ASP A 43 2.79 -1.59 13.21
C ASP A 43 2.97 -0.48 12.14
N PRO A 44 2.89 0.82 12.50
CA PRO A 44 3.02 1.93 11.54
C PRO A 44 4.36 1.95 10.80
N THR A 45 5.45 1.52 11.46
CA THR A 45 6.76 1.37 10.83
C THR A 45 6.74 0.20 9.85
N ALA A 46 6.11 -0.91 10.20
CA ALA A 46 5.93 -2.07 9.32
C ALA A 46 5.10 -1.75 8.06
N LEU A 47 4.08 -0.90 8.15
CA LEU A 47 3.35 -0.39 6.99
C LEU A 47 4.23 0.57 6.17
N SER A 48 5.01 1.44 6.84
CA SER A 48 5.89 2.40 6.17
C SER A 48 6.93 1.73 5.27
N VAL A 49 7.63 0.70 5.77
CA VAL A 49 8.65 -0.01 4.97
C VAL A 49 8.05 -0.71 3.74
N ARG A 50 6.80 -1.21 3.85
CA ARG A 50 6.06 -1.79 2.72
C ARG A 50 5.63 -0.71 1.73
N MET A 51 5.12 0.42 2.23
CA MET A 51 4.78 1.61 1.44
C MET A 51 5.98 2.31 0.79
N LEU A 52 7.20 2.03 1.26
CA LEU A 52 8.47 2.45 0.65
C LEU A 52 9.04 1.40 -0.32
N GLY A 53 8.33 0.28 -0.51
CA GLY A 53 8.72 -0.81 -1.40
C GLY A 53 9.89 -1.65 -0.89
N GLU A 54 10.37 -1.41 0.32
CA GLU A 54 11.49 -2.14 0.95
C GLU A 54 11.08 -3.58 1.26
N VAL A 55 9.83 -3.77 1.68
CA VAL A 55 9.23 -5.08 1.99
C VAL A 55 8.00 -5.32 1.10
N ALA A 56 7.75 -6.57 0.73
CA ALA A 56 6.55 -6.93 -0.03
C ALA A 56 5.30 -6.79 0.84
N PHE A 57 4.17 -6.48 0.20
CA PHE A 57 2.89 -6.79 0.78
C PHE A 57 2.65 -8.30 0.63
N GLU A 58 2.34 -8.95 1.74
CA GLU A 58 1.86 -10.33 1.74
C GLU A 58 0.39 -10.35 1.30
N PRO A 59 -0.09 -11.43 0.65
CA PRO A 59 -1.46 -11.50 0.16
C PRO A 59 -2.51 -11.19 1.24
N ASP A 60 -2.32 -11.72 2.45
CA ASP A 60 -3.21 -11.49 3.58
C ASP A 60 -3.25 -10.01 3.97
N VAL A 61 -2.10 -9.33 3.97
CA VAL A 61 -2.00 -7.90 4.26
C VAL A 61 -2.70 -7.06 3.18
N ILE A 62 -2.66 -7.48 1.91
CA ILE A 62 -3.37 -6.78 0.83
C ILE A 62 -4.89 -6.87 1.07
N VAL A 63 -5.38 -8.03 1.50
CA VAL A 63 -6.79 -8.24 1.85
C VAL A 63 -7.19 -7.35 3.03
N ASP A 64 -6.37 -7.29 4.08
CA ASP A 64 -6.63 -6.44 5.25
C ASP A 64 -6.64 -4.95 4.88
N VAL A 65 -5.70 -4.51 4.03
CA VAL A 65 -5.65 -3.13 3.52
C VAL A 65 -6.89 -2.81 2.67
N ALA A 66 -7.32 -3.73 1.80
CA ALA A 66 -8.52 -3.56 1.00
C ALA A 66 -9.77 -3.45 1.88
N ALA A 67 -9.87 -4.30 2.90
CA ALA A 67 -10.95 -4.29 3.88
C ALA A 67 -10.98 -2.98 4.69
N ALA A 68 -9.81 -2.53 5.17
CA ALA A 68 -9.66 -1.28 5.92
C ALA A 68 -10.03 -0.03 5.08
N LEU A 69 -9.80 -0.09 3.76
CA LEU A 69 -10.14 0.98 2.82
C LEU A 69 -11.56 0.85 2.23
N CYS A 70 -12.32 -0.17 2.62
CA CYS A 70 -13.65 -0.49 2.10
C CYS A 70 -13.66 -0.54 0.56
N VAL A 71 -12.71 -1.26 -0.03
CA VAL A 71 -12.58 -1.49 -1.48
C VAL A 71 -12.34 -2.97 -1.78
N PRO A 72 -12.73 -3.45 -2.97
CA PRO A 72 -12.36 -4.79 -3.41
C PRO A 72 -10.85 -4.90 -3.67
N VAL A 73 -10.27 -6.09 -3.46
CA VAL A 73 -8.83 -6.34 -3.65
C VAL A 73 -8.41 -6.07 -5.09
N GLU A 74 -9.28 -6.36 -6.06
CA GLU A 74 -9.03 -6.09 -7.47
C GLU A 74 -8.72 -4.62 -7.75
N ARG A 75 -9.25 -3.70 -6.94
CA ARG A 75 -8.98 -2.27 -7.06
C ARG A 75 -7.54 -1.91 -6.69
N LEU A 76 -6.96 -2.63 -5.74
CA LEU A 76 -5.57 -2.46 -5.33
C LEU A 76 -4.60 -3.15 -6.28
N THR A 77 -5.02 -4.28 -6.85
CA THR A 77 -4.21 -5.09 -7.79
C THR A 77 -4.45 -4.76 -9.25
N GLU A 78 -5.18 -3.69 -9.55
CA GLU A 78 -5.46 -3.24 -10.91
C GLU A 78 -4.14 -2.89 -11.62
N GLY A 79 -3.90 -3.50 -12.78
CA GLY A 79 -2.71 -3.23 -13.61
C GLY A 79 -1.46 -4.08 -13.31
N LEU A 80 -1.49 -4.96 -12.30
CA LEU A 80 -0.34 -5.78 -11.90
C LEU A 80 0.02 -6.95 -12.85
N SER A 81 -0.56 -7.01 -14.05
CA SER A 81 -0.46 -8.13 -15.02
C SER A 81 0.80 -8.10 -15.88
#